data_AF-A0A0G2FSB8-F1
#
_entry.id   AF-A0A0G2FSB8-F1
#
_cell.length_a   1.000
_cell.length_b   1.000
_cell.length_c   1.000
_cell.angle_alpha   90.00
_cell.angle_beta   90.00
_cell.angle_gamma   90.00
#
_symmetry.space_group_name_H-M   'P 1'
#
loop_
_entity.id
_entity.type
_entity.pdbx_description
1 polymer ?
#
loop_
_entity_poly.entity_id
_entity_poly.type
_entity_poly.pdbx_seq_one_letter_code
_entity_poly.pdbx_strand_id
1 'polypeptide(L)'
;MDHLRRLIPSRTTTTPGILTTTTITALTTVLIVLGIRDYRAFIALGPGGVPHNVLGWAAITLLIRPFALSKAQATRTDDYPQDDDEGFIRNLFANAALQNPDLLETKKSGYERHNPALFVSAQLLEDSEARKSLPHAALASSGEIGHPHPDLSIHLYVSPADARVLIEKGWGERHRMSVPAGSLVTKVIPIFGRIADTFLMIYGPRDDEEMAVLQTVLRNSIRFMTGRENFEVPEWKVRVSQ
;
A
#
# COMPACT_ATOMS: atom_id res chain seq x y z
N MET A 1 -44.70 -65.71 26.85
CA MET A 1 -44.21 -64.87 25.73
C MET A 1 -43.53 -63.63 26.32
N ASP A 2 -42.36 -63.77 26.97
CA ASP A 2 -41.80 -62.69 27.80
C ASP A 2 -40.26 -62.63 27.85
N HIS A 3 -39.57 -63.11 26.81
CA HIS A 3 -38.09 -63.22 26.86
C HIS A 3 -37.34 -62.52 25.70
N LEU A 4 -37.99 -61.66 24.91
CA LEU A 4 -37.37 -60.99 23.75
C LEU A 4 -37.42 -59.45 23.80
N ARG A 5 -37.24 -58.83 24.98
CA ARG A 5 -37.15 -57.35 25.12
C ARG A 5 -35.83 -56.82 25.72
N ARG A 6 -34.75 -57.61 25.78
CA ARG A 6 -33.47 -57.20 26.38
C ARG A 6 -32.28 -57.14 25.43
N LEU A 7 -32.45 -56.68 24.19
CA LEU A 7 -31.32 -56.43 23.28
C LEU A 7 -31.51 -55.15 22.45
N ILE A 8 -31.86 -54.04 23.10
CA ILE A 8 -31.70 -52.71 22.49
C ILE A 8 -30.55 -52.03 23.22
N PRO A 9 -29.36 -51.86 22.59
CA PRO A 9 -28.32 -51.03 23.18
C PRO A 9 -28.86 -49.59 23.28
N SER A 10 -28.74 -48.99 24.46
CA SER A 10 -29.04 -47.57 24.65
C SER A 10 -28.17 -46.76 23.70
N ARG A 11 -28.78 -46.04 22.76
CA ARG A 11 -28.11 -45.10 21.87
C ARG A 11 -27.39 -44.08 22.76
N THR A 12 -26.06 -44.15 22.81
CA THR A 12 -25.26 -43.09 23.43
C THR A 12 -25.47 -41.84 22.61
N THR A 13 -26.27 -40.90 23.13
CA THR A 13 -26.34 -39.54 22.62
C THR A 13 -24.99 -38.89 22.87
N THR A 14 -24.11 -38.93 21.86
CA THR A 14 -22.92 -38.07 21.83
C THR A 14 -23.42 -36.62 21.79
N THR A 15 -23.26 -35.89 22.89
CA THR A 15 -23.74 -34.51 23.04
C THR A 15 -23.01 -33.61 22.03
N PRO A 16 -23.70 -33.00 21.04
CA PRO A 16 -23.05 -32.20 20.00
C PRO A 16 -22.38 -30.92 20.54
N GLY A 17 -22.74 -30.46 21.74
CA GLY A 17 -22.25 -29.19 22.31
C GLY A 17 -20.77 -29.15 22.67
N ILE A 18 -20.11 -30.28 22.95
CA ILE A 18 -18.70 -30.28 23.38
C ILE A 18 -17.75 -30.13 22.18
N LEU A 19 -18.11 -30.69 21.02
CA LEU A 19 -17.32 -30.65 19.77
C LEU A 19 -17.41 -29.31 19.04
N THR A 20 -18.56 -28.63 19.07
CA THR A 20 -18.72 -27.29 18.49
C THR A 20 -17.97 -26.20 19.27
N THR A 21 -17.90 -26.32 20.59
CA THR A 21 -17.26 -25.29 21.43
C THR A 21 -15.73 -25.33 21.33
N THR A 22 -15.15 -26.53 21.23
CA THR A 22 -13.69 -26.72 21.09
C THR A 22 -13.16 -26.27 19.72
N THR A 23 -13.91 -26.53 18.65
CA THR A 23 -13.55 -26.12 17.28
C THR A 23 -13.58 -24.60 17.11
N ILE A 24 -14.60 -23.92 17.65
CA ILE A 24 -14.67 -22.44 17.66
C ILE A 24 -13.48 -21.86 18.44
N THR A 25 -13.21 -22.37 19.65
CA THR A 25 -12.11 -21.88 20.49
C THR A 25 -10.74 -22.05 19.83
N ALA A 26 -10.50 -23.19 19.17
CA ALA A 26 -9.26 -23.44 18.43
C ALA A 26 -9.10 -22.50 17.24
N LEU A 27 -10.16 -22.29 16.45
CA LEU A 27 -10.15 -21.36 15.32
C LEU A 27 -9.90 -19.91 15.78
N THR A 28 -10.60 -19.47 16.84
CA THR A 28 -10.40 -18.14 17.42
C THR A 28 -8.97 -17.97 17.93
N THR A 29 -8.40 -18.99 18.59
CA THR A 29 -7.01 -18.95 19.07
C THR A 29 -6.02 -18.83 17.91
N VAL A 30 -6.20 -19.60 16.83
CA VAL A 30 -5.35 -19.51 15.64
C VAL A 30 -5.44 -18.11 15.00
N LEU A 31 -6.66 -17.56 14.85
CA LEU A 31 -6.84 -16.22 14.29
C LEU A 31 -6.20 -15.13 15.16
N ILE A 32 -6.28 -15.25 16.48
CA ILE A 32 -5.60 -14.34 17.42
C ILE A 32 -4.08 -14.43 17.27
N VAL A 33 -3.52 -15.65 17.21
CA VAL A 33 -2.07 -15.83 17.05
C VAL A 33 -1.58 -15.26 15.71
N LEU A 34 -2.31 -15.50 14.63
CA LEU A 34 -2.00 -14.94 13.32
C LEU A 34 -2.10 -13.41 13.34
N GLY A 35 -3.16 -12.87 13.96
CA GLY A 35 -3.35 -11.43 14.13
C GLY A 35 -2.23 -10.78 14.94
N ILE A 36 -1.79 -11.40 16.05
CA ILE A 36 -0.66 -10.91 16.86
C ILE A 36 0.64 -10.94 16.06
N ARG A 37 0.92 -12.04 15.35
CA ARG A 37 2.13 -12.16 14.53
C ARG A 37 2.16 -11.10 13.43
N ASP A 38 1.03 -10.90 12.78
CA ASP A 38 0.88 -9.92 11.70
C ASP A 38 0.95 -8.48 12.21
N TYR A 39 0.34 -8.19 13.36
CA TYR A 39 0.47 -6.90 14.04
C TYR A 39 1.92 -6.61 14.44
N ARG A 40 2.63 -7.59 14.99
CA ARG A 40 4.06 -7.45 15.32
C ARG A 40 4.91 -7.19 14.08
N ALA A 41 4.59 -7.84 12.96
CA ALA A 41 5.25 -7.56 11.68
C ALA A 41 4.94 -6.13 11.20
N PHE A 42 3.69 -5.66 11.33
CA PHE A 42 3.31 -4.28 11.02
C PHE A 42 4.09 -3.25 11.85
N ILE A 43 4.21 -3.46 13.16
CA ILE A 43 4.98 -2.57 14.03
C ILE A 43 6.49 -2.62 13.74
N ALA A 44 7.02 -3.78 13.37
CA ALA A 44 8.43 -3.92 13.02
C ALA A 44 8.85 -3.13 11.75
N LEU A 45 7.88 -2.71 10.93
CA LEU A 45 8.12 -1.91 9.72
C LEU A 45 8.39 -0.43 10.03
N GLY A 46 8.13 0.01 11.26
CA GLY A 46 8.25 1.41 11.66
C GLY A 46 7.07 2.29 11.21
N PRO A 47 7.08 3.58 11.60
CA PRO A 47 6.03 4.52 11.24
C PRO A 47 5.92 4.71 9.72
N GLY A 48 4.69 4.86 9.22
CA GLY A 48 4.37 4.97 7.79
C GLY A 48 3.16 5.88 7.55
N GLY A 49 2.52 5.76 6.38
CA GLY A 49 1.38 6.61 5.99
C GLY A 49 0.06 6.31 6.72
N VAL A 50 0.02 5.32 7.60
CA VAL A 50 -1.12 5.05 8.49
C VAL A 50 -0.65 5.07 9.95
N PRO A 51 -1.54 5.37 10.91
CA PRO A 51 -1.17 5.42 12.32
C PRO A 51 -0.43 4.16 12.78
N HIS A 52 0.76 4.33 13.39
CA HIS A 52 1.62 3.23 13.79
C HIS A 52 1.14 2.56 15.09
N ASN A 53 -0.08 2.04 15.07
CA ASN A 53 -0.77 1.40 16.18
C ASN A 53 -1.78 0.36 15.65
N VAL A 54 -2.56 -0.25 16.53
CA VAL A 54 -3.55 -1.27 16.17
C VAL A 54 -4.61 -0.77 15.17
N LEU A 55 -4.93 0.53 15.18
CA LEU A 55 -5.91 1.10 14.25
C LEU A 55 -5.36 1.17 12.82
N GLY A 56 -4.10 1.57 12.64
CA GLY A 56 -3.47 1.55 11.31
C GLY A 56 -3.28 0.13 10.78
N TRP A 57 -2.93 -0.82 11.66
CA TRP A 57 -2.92 -2.25 11.30
C TRP A 57 -4.29 -2.75 10.82
N ALA A 58 -5.36 -2.39 11.53
CA ALA A 58 -6.72 -2.75 11.16
C ALA A 58 -7.14 -2.09 9.84
N ALA A 59 -6.79 -0.81 9.64
CA ALA A 59 -7.06 -0.10 8.39
C ALA A 59 -6.39 -0.77 7.19
N ILE A 60 -5.10 -1.13 7.30
CA ILE A 60 -4.40 -1.91 6.26
C ILE A 60 -5.10 -3.25 6.05
N THR A 61 -5.43 -3.95 7.13
CA THR A 61 -5.94 -5.31 7.08
C THR A 61 -7.36 -5.41 6.51
N LEU A 62 -8.19 -4.43 6.78
CA LEU A 62 -9.62 -4.46 6.44
C LEU A 62 -9.95 -3.61 5.22
N LEU A 63 -9.17 -2.57 4.92
CA LEU A 63 -9.48 -1.65 3.84
C LEU A 63 -8.55 -1.82 2.63
N ILE A 64 -7.33 -2.31 2.81
CA ILE A 64 -6.36 -2.45 1.71
C ILE A 64 -6.22 -3.92 1.29
N ARG A 65 -6.05 -4.84 2.26
CA ARG A 65 -5.81 -6.26 1.97
C ARG A 65 -6.94 -6.99 1.22
N PRO A 66 -8.24 -6.67 1.35
CA PRO A 66 -9.29 -7.34 0.57
C PRO A 66 -9.25 -7.03 -0.92
N PHE A 67 -8.70 -5.87 -1.31
CA PHE A 67 -8.55 -5.45 -2.71
C PHE A 67 -7.17 -5.82 -3.28
N ALA A 68 -6.47 -6.73 -2.62
CA ALA A 68 -5.19 -7.27 -3.05
C ALA A 68 -5.31 -8.13 -4.34
N LEU A 69 -4.50 -7.85 -5.37
CA LEU A 69 -4.43 -8.70 -6.55
C LEU A 69 -3.81 -10.07 -6.25
N SER A 70 -4.27 -11.10 -6.96
CA SER A 70 -3.50 -12.35 -7.00
C SER A 70 -2.25 -12.17 -7.86
N LYS A 71 -1.17 -12.89 -7.56
CA LYS A 71 0.09 -12.81 -8.32
C LYS A 71 -0.07 -13.09 -9.83
N ALA A 72 -1.09 -13.86 -10.21
CA ALA A 72 -1.41 -14.12 -11.61
C ALA A 72 -2.19 -12.97 -12.28
N GLN A 73 -3.04 -12.27 -11.52
CA GLN A 73 -3.77 -11.09 -12.01
C GLN A 73 -2.88 -9.84 -12.05
N ALA A 74 -1.91 -9.75 -11.15
CA ALA A 74 -0.91 -8.68 -11.06
C ALA A 74 -0.13 -8.43 -12.36
N THR A 75 0.22 -9.52 -13.06
CA THR A 75 1.05 -9.47 -14.26
C THR A 75 0.23 -9.57 -15.55
N ARG A 76 -1.09 -9.47 -15.47
CA ARG A 76 -2.02 -9.66 -16.58
C ARG A 76 -2.40 -8.29 -17.17
N THR A 77 -2.03 -8.04 -18.43
CA THR A 77 -2.18 -6.72 -19.09
C THR A 77 -3.21 -6.69 -20.21
N ASP A 78 -3.86 -7.83 -20.50
CA ASP A 78 -4.89 -7.97 -21.54
C ASP A 78 -6.20 -7.22 -21.22
N ASP A 79 -6.45 -6.97 -19.93
CA ASP A 79 -7.65 -6.31 -19.44
C ASP A 79 -7.46 -4.78 -19.23
N TYR A 80 -6.32 -4.20 -19.65
CA TYR A 80 -6.06 -2.75 -19.49
C TYR A 80 -6.86 -1.94 -20.53
N PRO A 81 -7.64 -0.93 -20.11
CA PRO A 81 -8.37 -0.08 -21.03
C PRO A 81 -7.43 0.72 -21.94
N GLN A 82 -7.74 0.73 -23.24
CA GLN A 82 -6.90 1.37 -24.25
C GLN A 82 -7.13 2.89 -24.33
N ASP A 83 -8.24 3.40 -23.80
CA ASP A 83 -8.63 4.80 -23.94
C ASP A 83 -9.30 5.33 -22.64
N ASP A 84 -8.86 6.51 -22.18
CA ASP A 84 -9.32 7.35 -21.04
C ASP A 84 -8.72 7.13 -19.62
N ASP A 85 -8.18 5.96 -19.26
CA ASP A 85 -7.65 5.71 -17.89
C ASP A 85 -6.31 6.40 -17.58
N GLU A 86 -5.45 6.58 -18.59
CA GLU A 86 -4.26 7.44 -18.46
C GLU A 86 -4.68 8.85 -17.99
N GLY A 87 -5.83 9.32 -18.47
CA GLY A 87 -6.42 10.60 -18.07
C GLY A 87 -6.77 10.63 -16.59
N PHE A 88 -7.37 9.56 -16.05
CA PHE A 88 -7.71 9.48 -14.63
C PHE A 88 -6.49 9.37 -13.71
N ILE A 89 -5.48 8.60 -14.09
CA ILE A 89 -4.22 8.54 -13.33
C ILE A 89 -3.53 9.91 -13.34
N ARG A 90 -3.45 10.56 -14.52
CA ARG A 90 -2.88 11.91 -14.62
C ARG A 90 -3.67 12.94 -13.81
N ASN A 91 -5.00 12.88 -13.85
CA ASN A 91 -5.86 13.74 -13.04
C ASN A 91 -5.61 13.53 -11.56
N LEU A 92 -5.51 12.28 -11.10
CA LEU A 92 -5.25 11.95 -9.70
C LEU A 92 -3.96 12.63 -9.20
N PHE A 93 -2.87 12.55 -9.97
CA PHE A 93 -1.60 13.17 -9.61
C PHE A 93 -1.64 14.70 -9.71
N ALA A 94 -2.28 15.24 -10.75
CA ALA A 94 -2.38 16.69 -10.93
C ALA A 94 -3.27 17.34 -9.86
N ASN A 95 -4.42 16.75 -9.57
CA ASN A 95 -5.32 17.20 -8.50
C ASN A 95 -4.67 17.11 -7.14
N ALA A 96 -3.81 16.12 -6.88
CA ALA A 96 -3.08 16.04 -5.62
C ALA A 96 -2.30 17.34 -5.32
N ALA A 97 -1.58 17.85 -6.32
CA ALA A 97 -0.86 19.12 -6.20
C ALA A 97 -1.80 20.33 -6.15
N LEU A 98 -2.83 20.37 -7.00
CA LEU A 98 -3.75 21.52 -7.07
C LEU A 98 -4.62 21.69 -5.82
N GLN A 99 -5.07 20.59 -5.23
CA GLN A 99 -5.91 20.59 -4.02
C GLN A 99 -5.07 20.81 -2.76
N ASN A 100 -3.74 20.59 -2.81
CA ASN A 100 -2.86 20.69 -1.65
C ASN A 100 -1.55 21.48 -1.94
N PRO A 101 -1.63 22.73 -2.43
CA PRO A 101 -0.47 23.48 -2.93
C PRO A 101 0.57 23.80 -1.84
N ASP A 102 0.17 23.87 -0.57
CA ASP A 102 1.09 24.10 0.55
C ASP A 102 1.98 22.87 0.84
N LEU A 103 1.52 21.67 0.46
CA LEU A 103 2.19 20.40 0.75
C LEU A 103 2.83 19.77 -0.47
N LEU A 104 2.26 20.01 -1.65
CA LEU A 104 2.55 19.27 -2.86
C LEU A 104 2.73 20.21 -4.06
N GLU A 105 3.57 19.78 -4.99
CA GLU A 105 3.78 20.49 -6.25
C GLU A 105 4.07 19.52 -7.38
N THR A 106 3.81 19.95 -8.62
CA THR A 106 4.13 19.17 -9.82
C THR A 106 5.40 19.71 -10.44
N LYS A 107 6.39 18.82 -10.64
CA LYS A 107 7.63 19.13 -11.35
C LYS A 107 7.97 18.01 -12.32
N LYS A 108 8.97 18.22 -13.18
CA LYS A 108 9.49 17.18 -14.05
C LYS A 108 10.26 16.14 -13.23
N SER A 109 10.01 14.84 -13.45
CA SER A 109 10.70 13.76 -12.72
C SER A 109 12.23 13.87 -12.83
N GLY A 110 12.93 13.69 -11.71
CA GLY A 110 14.39 13.68 -11.65
C GLY A 110 15.02 12.38 -12.15
N TYR A 111 14.30 11.26 -12.06
CA TYR A 111 14.78 9.93 -12.47
C TYR A 111 14.73 9.77 -13.99
N GLU A 112 13.56 10.07 -14.57
CA GLU A 112 13.32 9.77 -15.98
C GLU A 112 13.35 11.00 -16.86
N ARG A 113 13.13 12.20 -16.31
CA ARG A 113 13.23 13.48 -17.04
C ARG A 113 12.35 13.57 -18.29
N HIS A 114 11.22 12.86 -18.32
CA HIS A 114 10.21 12.97 -19.38
C HIS A 114 8.81 13.17 -18.80
N ASN A 115 8.47 12.46 -17.73
CA ASN A 115 7.14 12.50 -17.13
C ASN A 115 7.00 13.60 -16.05
N PRO A 116 5.83 14.24 -15.92
CA PRO A 116 5.50 15.04 -14.74
C PRO A 116 5.38 14.12 -13.53
N ALA A 117 5.94 14.57 -12.40
CA ALA A 117 5.96 13.87 -11.13
C ALA A 117 5.38 14.76 -10.03
N LEU A 118 4.79 14.11 -9.03
CA LEU A 118 4.34 14.73 -7.81
C LEU A 118 5.50 14.84 -6.84
N PHE A 119 5.64 16.00 -6.21
CA PHE A 119 6.69 16.28 -5.22
C PHE A 119 6.09 16.79 -3.92
N VAL A 120 6.79 16.55 -2.83
CA VAL A 120 6.69 17.36 -1.61
C VAL A 120 7.07 18.81 -1.94
N SER A 121 6.29 19.78 -1.49
CA SER A 121 6.51 21.20 -1.79
C SER A 121 7.88 21.67 -1.30
N ALA A 122 8.51 22.56 -2.08
CA ALA A 122 9.77 23.20 -1.71
C ALA A 122 9.67 23.89 -0.33
N GLN A 123 8.54 24.52 -0.03
CA GLN A 123 8.27 25.14 1.26
C GLN A 123 8.40 24.13 2.42
N LEU A 124 7.82 22.94 2.28
CA LEU A 124 7.90 21.90 3.31
C LEU A 124 9.31 21.30 3.41
N LEU A 125 10.03 21.17 2.29
CA LEU A 125 11.40 20.66 2.26
C LEU A 125 12.42 21.63 2.88
N GLU A 126 12.22 22.93 2.73
CA GLU A 126 13.12 23.98 3.19
C GLU A 126 12.87 24.40 4.65
N ASP A 127 11.67 24.14 5.18
CA ASP A 127 11.35 24.36 6.60
C ASP A 127 12.21 23.46 7.50
N SER A 128 13.05 24.08 8.33
CA SER A 128 14.04 23.38 9.15
C SER A 128 13.44 22.51 10.26
N GLU A 129 12.24 22.81 10.76
CA GLU A 129 11.56 21.98 11.77
C GLU A 129 10.77 20.85 11.10
N ALA A 130 10.04 21.15 10.03
CA ALA A 130 9.32 20.13 9.26
C ALA A 130 10.28 19.08 8.69
N ARG A 131 11.43 19.51 8.17
CA ARG A 131 12.45 18.63 7.59
C ARG A 131 12.97 17.56 8.55
N LYS A 132 12.96 17.80 9.88
CA LYS A 132 13.34 16.80 10.90
C LYS A 132 12.34 15.65 10.99
N SER A 133 11.08 15.89 10.61
CA SER A 133 10.00 14.91 10.64
C SER A 133 9.82 14.15 9.32
N LEU A 134 10.46 14.60 8.24
CA LEU A 134 10.34 13.96 6.92
C LEU A 134 11.10 12.62 6.90
N PRO A 135 10.57 11.60 6.20
CA PRO A 135 11.27 10.34 6.04
C PRO A 135 12.54 10.53 5.21
N HIS A 136 13.51 9.63 5.39
CA HIS A 136 14.73 9.62 4.58
C HIS A 136 14.43 9.56 3.07
N ALA A 137 13.36 8.86 2.67
CA ALA A 137 12.93 8.77 1.27
C ALA A 137 12.63 10.15 0.65
N ALA A 138 11.95 11.04 1.37
CA ALA A 138 11.64 12.40 0.90
C ALA A 138 12.93 13.23 0.73
N LEU A 139 13.91 13.05 1.62
CA LEU A 139 15.19 13.76 1.52
C LEU A 139 16.06 13.22 0.38
N ALA A 140 16.14 11.89 0.23
CA ALA A 140 16.97 11.23 -0.77
C ALA A 140 16.47 11.46 -2.20
N SER A 141 15.16 11.53 -2.39
CA SER A 141 14.49 11.82 -3.66
C SER A 141 14.36 13.31 -3.99
N SER A 142 14.86 14.20 -3.12
CA SER A 142 14.62 15.65 -3.23
C SER A 142 13.13 16.00 -3.31
N GLY A 143 12.30 15.24 -2.59
CA GLY A 143 10.86 15.40 -2.51
C GLY A 143 10.05 14.66 -3.55
N GLU A 144 10.65 14.00 -4.55
CA GLU A 144 9.87 13.26 -5.57
C GLU A 144 9.07 12.13 -4.90
N ILE A 145 7.75 12.19 -5.00
CA ILE A 145 6.83 11.18 -4.48
C ILE A 145 6.64 10.08 -5.52
N GLY A 146 6.40 10.45 -6.78
CA GLY A 146 6.21 9.48 -7.86
C GLY A 146 5.66 10.09 -9.15
N HIS A 147 5.56 9.27 -10.18
CA HIS A 147 4.99 9.63 -11.48
C HIS A 147 4.34 8.45 -12.20
N PRO A 148 3.25 8.70 -12.94
CA PRO A 148 2.70 7.72 -13.87
C PRO A 148 3.42 7.74 -15.22
N HIS A 149 3.38 6.60 -15.90
CA HIS A 149 3.88 6.39 -17.25
C HIS A 149 2.75 6.27 -18.28
N PRO A 150 3.04 6.48 -19.58
CA PRO A 150 2.07 6.24 -20.66
C PRO A 150 1.62 4.77 -20.78
N ASP A 151 2.42 3.81 -20.28
CA ASP A 151 2.04 2.39 -20.23
C ASP A 151 1.18 2.04 -19.00
N LEU A 152 0.66 3.07 -18.32
CA LEU A 152 -0.17 3.01 -17.11
C LEU A 152 0.56 2.52 -15.86
N SER A 153 1.84 2.15 -15.97
CA SER A 153 2.67 1.83 -14.80
C SER A 153 3.00 3.08 -13.98
N ILE A 154 3.22 2.92 -12.68
CA ILE A 154 3.37 4.06 -11.77
C ILE A 154 4.58 3.82 -10.86
N HIS A 155 5.52 4.75 -10.92
CA HIS A 155 6.60 4.82 -9.95
C HIS A 155 6.17 5.60 -8.72
N LEU A 156 6.31 5.01 -7.53
CA LEU A 156 5.86 5.64 -6.29
C LEU A 156 6.74 5.26 -5.09
N TYR A 157 7.09 6.25 -4.27
CA TYR A 157 7.61 6.04 -2.92
C TYR A 157 6.46 5.78 -1.97
N VAL A 158 6.51 4.64 -1.28
CA VAL A 158 5.52 4.27 -0.25
C VAL A 158 6.21 3.99 1.07
N SER A 159 5.48 3.90 2.18
CA SER A 159 6.12 3.47 3.43
C SER A 159 6.60 2.01 3.34
N PRO A 160 7.61 1.56 4.12
CA PRO A 160 8.00 0.15 4.15
C PRO A 160 6.84 -0.80 4.47
N ALA A 161 5.89 -0.34 5.31
CA ALA A 161 4.70 -1.08 5.67
C ALA A 161 3.75 -1.29 4.50
N ASP A 162 3.49 -0.22 3.73
CA ASP A 162 2.68 -0.28 2.52
C ASP A 162 3.39 -1.07 1.42
N ALA A 163 4.70 -0.90 1.28
CA ALA A 163 5.49 -1.60 0.27
C ALA A 163 5.38 -3.12 0.40
N ARG A 164 5.47 -3.63 1.64
CA ARG A 164 5.29 -5.04 1.93
C ARG A 164 3.92 -5.54 1.46
N VAL A 165 2.86 -4.80 1.79
CA VAL A 165 1.49 -5.18 1.41
C VAL A 165 1.35 -5.15 -0.10
N LEU A 166 1.73 -4.07 -0.76
CA LEU A 166 1.61 -3.93 -2.22
C LEU A 166 2.32 -5.07 -2.97
N ILE A 167 3.52 -5.45 -2.53
CA ILE A 167 4.27 -6.56 -3.14
C ILE A 167 3.64 -7.91 -2.83
N GLU A 168 3.34 -8.20 -1.55
CA GLU A 168 2.70 -9.47 -1.14
C GLU A 168 1.36 -9.70 -1.85
N LYS A 169 0.70 -8.59 -2.20
CA LYS A 169 -0.62 -8.53 -2.83
C LYS A 169 -0.55 -8.26 -4.34
N GLY A 170 0.62 -8.38 -4.96
CA GLY A 170 0.75 -8.28 -6.42
C GLY A 170 0.32 -6.94 -7.04
N TRP A 171 0.27 -5.86 -6.26
CA TRP A 171 -0.03 -4.53 -6.79
C TRP A 171 1.20 -3.86 -7.43
N GLY A 172 2.38 -4.39 -7.16
CA GLY A 172 3.61 -3.89 -7.73
C GLY A 172 4.82 -4.69 -7.29
N GLU A 173 5.96 -4.28 -7.82
CA GLU A 173 7.26 -4.87 -7.52
C GLU A 173 8.22 -3.80 -7.01
N ARG A 174 9.26 -4.22 -6.29
CA ARG A 174 10.37 -3.30 -6.02
C ARG A 174 10.95 -2.85 -7.35
N HIS A 175 11.14 -1.55 -7.49
CA HIS A 175 11.81 -1.01 -8.66
C HIS A 175 13.20 -1.67 -8.79
N ARG A 176 13.62 -2.06 -10.00
CA ARG A 176 14.86 -2.83 -10.25
C ARG A 176 16.13 -2.12 -9.75
N MET A 177 16.06 -0.81 -9.52
CA MET A 177 17.14 0.01 -8.98
C MET A 177 17.00 0.34 -7.48
N SER A 178 15.96 -0.16 -6.79
CA SER A 178 15.80 -0.04 -5.35
C SER A 178 16.70 -1.09 -4.68
N VAL A 179 17.85 -0.64 -4.19
CA VAL A 179 18.82 -1.48 -3.47
C VAL A 179 18.73 -1.19 -1.98
N PRO A 180 18.89 -2.19 -1.09
CA PRO A 180 18.82 -1.96 0.35
C PRO A 180 19.81 -0.88 0.80
N ALA A 181 19.33 0.03 1.66
CA ALA A 181 20.17 1.04 2.28
C ALA A 181 21.36 0.36 3.00
N GLY A 182 22.59 0.76 2.66
CA GLY A 182 23.81 0.21 3.25
C GLY A 182 24.47 -0.94 2.49
N SER A 183 23.92 -1.37 1.34
CA SER A 183 24.60 -2.32 0.45
C SER A 183 25.95 -1.80 -0.05
N LEU A 184 26.92 -2.69 -0.26
CA LEU A 184 28.21 -2.34 -0.86
C LEU A 184 28.05 -1.65 -2.23
N VAL A 185 26.98 -1.98 -2.97
CA VAL A 185 26.64 -1.38 -4.26
C VAL A 185 26.26 0.11 -4.15
N THR A 186 25.53 0.53 -3.10
CA THR A 186 25.14 1.95 -2.92
C THR A 186 26.32 2.85 -2.58
N LYS A 187 27.39 2.28 -2.01
CA LYS A 187 28.62 3.02 -1.68
C LYS A 187 29.54 3.20 -2.89
N VAL A 188 29.49 2.28 -3.86
CA VAL A 188 30.38 2.27 -5.02
C VAL A 188 29.75 2.97 -6.23
N ILE A 189 28.43 2.90 -6.40
CA ILE A 189 27.72 3.51 -7.54
C ILE A 189 26.66 4.51 -7.01
N PRO A 190 26.95 5.83 -7.03
CA PRO A 190 26.15 6.86 -6.35
C PRO A 190 24.69 6.98 -6.79
N ILE A 191 24.36 6.58 -8.04
CA ILE A 191 22.99 6.66 -8.57
C ILE A 191 22.03 5.73 -7.82
N PHE A 192 22.53 4.60 -7.32
CA PHE A 192 21.72 3.62 -6.56
C PHE A 192 21.49 4.02 -5.10
N GLY A 193 22.27 4.98 -4.57
CA GLY A 193 22.04 5.57 -3.24
C GLY A 193 20.99 6.69 -3.23
N ARG A 194 20.48 7.10 -4.40
CA ARG A 194 19.46 8.16 -4.56
C ARG A 194 18.03 7.62 -4.69
N ILE A 195 17.88 6.30 -4.71
CA ILE A 195 16.58 5.62 -4.79
C ILE A 195 16.39 4.93 -3.44
N ALA A 196 15.43 5.41 -2.65
CA ALA A 196 15.16 4.76 -1.36
C ALA A 196 14.66 3.32 -1.57
N ASP A 197 14.82 2.50 -0.54
CA ASP A 197 14.46 1.08 -0.46
C ASP A 197 12.95 0.77 -0.64
N THR A 198 12.15 1.82 -0.79
CA THR A 198 10.68 1.80 -0.88
C THR A 198 10.13 2.37 -2.19
N PHE A 199 10.98 2.60 -3.20
CA PHE A 199 10.53 2.97 -4.54
C PHE A 199 9.97 1.73 -5.26
N LEU A 200 8.66 1.73 -5.51
CA LEU A 200 7.96 0.64 -6.18
C LEU A 200 7.53 1.02 -7.59
N MET A 201 7.48 0.00 -8.44
CA MET A 201 6.70 0.04 -9.68
C MET A 201 5.34 -0.58 -9.37
N ILE A 202 4.28 0.21 -9.44
CA ILE A 202 2.88 -0.19 -9.24
C ILE A 202 2.26 -0.42 -10.62
N TYR A 203 1.50 -1.50 -10.74
CA TYR A 203 0.75 -1.80 -11.96
C TYR A 203 -0.44 -0.85 -12.10
N GLY A 204 -0.73 -0.44 -13.33
CA GLY A 204 -1.82 0.47 -13.59
C GLY A 204 -3.19 -0.13 -13.23
N PRO A 205 -4.13 0.69 -12.73
CA PRO A 205 -5.49 0.28 -12.47
C PRO A 205 -6.23 -0.03 -13.79
N ARG A 206 -7.16 -0.99 -13.74
CA ARG A 206 -7.94 -1.46 -14.89
C ARG A 206 -9.40 -1.01 -14.87
N ASP A 207 -9.88 -0.57 -13.71
CA ASP A 207 -11.26 -0.14 -13.49
C ASP A 207 -11.37 0.88 -12.35
N ASP A 208 -12.59 1.37 -12.14
CA ASP A 208 -12.92 2.34 -11.08
C ASP A 208 -12.58 1.84 -9.66
N GLU A 209 -12.67 0.53 -9.39
CA GLU A 209 -12.35 -0.05 -8.08
C GLU A 209 -10.84 -0.02 -7.84
N GLU A 210 -10.06 -0.39 -8.85
CA GLU A 210 -8.60 -0.32 -8.81
C GLU A 210 -8.08 1.12 -8.78
N MET A 211 -8.77 2.05 -9.45
CA MET A 211 -8.51 3.48 -9.31
C MET A 211 -8.73 3.97 -7.86
N ALA A 212 -9.75 3.46 -7.16
CA ALA A 212 -9.95 3.78 -5.74
C ALA A 212 -8.84 3.20 -4.84
N VAL A 213 -8.30 2.03 -5.19
CA VAL A 213 -7.12 1.49 -4.53
C VAL A 213 -5.91 2.39 -4.79
N LEU A 214 -5.65 2.78 -6.05
CA LEU A 214 -4.55 3.68 -6.39
C LEU A 214 -4.66 5.02 -5.65
N GLN A 215 -5.85 5.60 -5.56
CA GLN A 215 -6.10 6.82 -4.77
C GLN A 215 -5.72 6.62 -3.29
N THR A 216 -6.05 5.45 -2.72
CA THR A 216 -5.67 5.10 -1.34
C THR A 216 -4.15 4.96 -1.20
N VAL A 217 -3.49 4.33 -2.18
CA VAL A 217 -2.04 4.17 -2.20
C VAL A 217 -1.33 5.51 -2.32
N LEU A 218 -1.77 6.37 -3.24
CA LEU A 218 -1.22 7.72 -3.40
C LEU A 218 -1.43 8.57 -2.14
N ARG A 219 -2.61 8.50 -1.52
CA ARG A 219 -2.88 9.17 -0.24
C ARG A 219 -1.88 8.73 0.84
N ASN A 220 -1.65 7.43 1.01
CA ASN A 220 -0.71 6.94 2.00
C ASN A 220 0.75 7.28 1.66
N SER A 221 1.10 7.31 0.37
CA SER A 221 2.38 7.79 -0.13
C SER A 221 2.62 9.26 0.23
N ILE A 222 1.63 10.13 0.01
CA ILE A 222 1.67 11.55 0.41
C ILE A 222 1.86 11.68 1.92
N ARG A 223 1.09 10.94 2.74
CA ARG A 223 1.23 10.95 4.21
C ARG A 223 2.64 10.59 4.64
N PHE A 224 3.17 9.52 4.07
CA PHE A 224 4.53 9.07 4.35
C PHE A 224 5.56 10.15 3.97
N MET A 225 5.52 10.63 2.73
CA MET A 225 6.53 11.54 2.18
C MET A 225 6.49 12.94 2.79
N THR A 226 5.33 13.40 3.24
CA THR A 226 5.15 14.74 3.84
C THR A 226 5.14 14.72 5.37
N GLY A 227 4.91 13.56 6.00
CA GLY A 227 4.66 13.46 7.44
C GLY A 227 3.38 14.19 7.89
N ARG A 228 2.40 14.39 6.99
CA ARG A 228 1.13 15.07 7.27
C ARG A 228 -0.04 14.10 7.15
N GLU A 229 -0.88 14.05 8.18
CA GLU A 229 -2.03 13.13 8.24
C GLU A 229 -3.28 13.69 7.55
N ASN A 230 -3.47 15.02 7.63
CA ASN A 230 -4.66 15.73 7.17
C ASN A 230 -4.32 16.59 5.96
N PHE A 231 -4.96 16.26 4.84
CA PHE A 231 -4.93 17.01 3.59
C PHE A 231 -6.13 16.56 2.74
N GLU A 232 -6.47 17.31 1.69
CA GLU A 232 -7.58 16.98 0.81
C GLU A 232 -7.25 15.75 -0.04
N VAL A 233 -8.12 14.74 -0.01
CA VAL A 233 -7.88 13.48 -0.75
C VAL A 233 -7.95 13.76 -2.25
N PRO A 234 -6.90 13.43 -3.03
CA PRO A 234 -6.85 13.76 -4.45
C PRO A 234 -8.00 13.15 -5.25
N GLU A 235 -8.75 13.94 -5.99
CA GLU A 235 -9.81 13.42 -6.87
C GLU A 235 -9.25 13.00 -8.24
N TRP A 236 -9.87 12.00 -8.88
CA TRP A 236 -9.41 11.50 -10.19
C TRP A 236 -10.45 11.60 -11.30
N LYS A 237 -11.74 11.71 -10.95
CA LYS A 237 -12.84 11.92 -11.91
C LYS A 237 -12.98 13.38 -12.36
N VAL A 238 -12.27 14.31 -11.72
CA VAL A 238 -12.26 15.73 -12.09
C VAL A 238 -11.08 16.00 -13.01
N ARG A 239 -11.36 16.40 -14.24
CA ARG A 239 -10.31 16.81 -15.19
C ARG A 239 -9.69 18.11 -14.75
N VAL A 240 -8.37 18.12 -14.70
CA VAL A 240 -7.61 19.36 -14.56
C VAL A 240 -7.58 20.05 -15.92
N SER A 241 -8.09 21.29 -16.00
CA SER A 241 -7.81 22.16 -17.13
C SER A 241 -6.32 22.53 -17.07
N GLN A 242 -5.51 21.93 -17.95
CA GLN A 242 -4.10 22.30 -18.13
C GLN A 242 -3.96 23.69 -18.76
#